data_AF-Q8PDC7-F1
#
_entry.id   AF-Q8PDC7-F1
#
_cell.length_a   1.000
_cell.length_b   1.000
_cell.length_c   1.000
_cell.angle_alpha   90.00
_cell.angle_beta   90.00
_cell.angle_gamma   90.00
#
_symmetry.space_group_name_H-M   'P 1'
#
loop_
_entity.id
_entity.type
_entity.pdbx_description
1 polymer ?
#
loop_
_entity_poly.entity_id
_entity_poly.type
_entity_poly.pdbx_seq_one_letter_code
_entity_poly.pdbx_strand_id
1 'polypeptide(L)' 'MNDTQRQARLRQLAQEIWEAEGRPDGHADRHWAMAERLVEAEIRAAEQGAAAPAGPRIVASS' A
#
# COMPACT_ATOMS: atom_id res chain seq x y z
N MET A 1 -4.41 7.92 7.31
CA MET A 1 -4.98 6.57 7.47
C MET A 1 -5.25 6.35 8.96
N ASN A 2 -6.45 5.94 9.39
CA ASN A 2 -6.68 5.56 10.79
C ASN A 2 -6.37 4.07 11.04
N ASP A 3 -6.26 3.64 12.30
CA ASP A 3 -5.85 2.27 12.66
C ASP A 3 -6.80 1.20 12.08
N THR A 4 -8.12 1.42 12.19
CA THR A 4 -9.14 0.52 11.66
C THR A 4 -9.02 0.35 10.14
N GLN A 5 -8.81 1.45 9.41
CA GLN A 5 -8.57 1.43 7.96
C GLN A 5 -7.26 0.70 7.63
N ARG A 6 -6.21 0.93 8.43
CA ARG A 6 -4.91 0.24 8.27
C ARG A 6 -5.08 -1.28 8.37
N GLN A 7 -5.75 -1.77 9.41
CA GLN A 7 -5.99 -3.21 9.59
C GLN A 7 -6.89 -3.81 8.51
N ALA A 8 -7.86 -3.06 7.99
CA ALA A 8 -8.70 -3.52 6.89
C ALA A 8 -7.89 -3.66 5.59
N ARG A 9 -7.06 -2.67 5.25
CA ARG A 9 -6.16 -2.74 4.10
C ARG A 9 -5.15 -3.87 4.22
N LEU A 10 -4.61 -4.06 5.42
CA LEU A 10 -3.64 -5.09 5.69
C LEU A 10 -4.17 -6.49 5.40
N ARG A 11 -5.38 -6.80 5.89
CA ARG A 11 -6.08 -8.06 5.62
C ARG A 11 -6.39 -8.24 4.14
N GLN A 12 -6.88 -7.19 3.48
CA GLN A 12 -7.18 -7.24 2.05
C GLN A 12 -5.93 -7.56 1.23
N LEU A 13 -4.82 -6.83 1.46
CA LEU A 13 -3.57 -7.04 0.76
C LEU A 13 -2.98 -8.43 1.02
N ALA A 14 -3.00 -8.90 2.26
CA ALA A 14 -2.52 -10.24 2.58
C ALA A 14 -3.31 -11.32 1.82
N GLN A 15 -4.62 -11.13 1.66
CA GLN A 15 -5.48 -12.02 0.89
C GLN A 15 -5.22 -11.90 -0.63
N GLU A 16 -5.08 -10.70 -1.18
CA GLU A 16 -4.75 -10.49 -2.59
C GLU A 16 -3.40 -11.12 -2.96
N ILE A 17 -2.39 -10.99 -2.10
CA ILE A 17 -1.08 -11.63 -2.26
C ILE A 17 -1.24 -13.17 -2.26
N TRP A 18 -1.95 -13.71 -1.26
CA TRP A 18 -2.18 -15.14 -1.15
C TRP A 18 -2.93 -15.71 -2.37
N GLU A 19 -3.94 -15.00 -2.87
CA GLU A 19 -4.68 -15.39 -4.07
C GLU A 19 -3.82 -15.32 -5.33
N ALA A 20 -2.99 -14.28 -5.48
CA ALA A 20 -2.07 -14.14 -6.59
C ALA A 20 -0.98 -15.23 -6.61
N GLU A 21 -0.55 -15.71 -5.45
CA GLU A 21 0.41 -16.82 -5.32
C GLU A 21 -0.25 -18.21 -5.46
N GLY A 22 -1.56 -18.28 -5.73
CA GLY A 22 -2.27 -19.55 -5.97
C GLY A 22 -2.71 -20.25 -4.69
N ARG A 23 -2.89 -19.50 -3.60
CA ARG A 23 -3.40 -19.95 -2.31
C ARG A 23 -2.52 -21.00 -1.62
N PRO A 24 -1.21 -20.80 -1.50
CA PRO A 24 -0.34 -21.76 -0.85
C PRO A 24 -0.61 -21.81 0.67
N ASP A 25 -0.66 -23.02 1.23
CA ASP A 25 -0.79 -23.24 2.66
C ASP A 25 0.53 -22.96 3.40
N GLY A 26 0.46 -22.52 4.66
CA GLY A 26 1.63 -22.36 5.52
C GLY A 26 2.50 -21.11 5.29
N HIS A 27 2.09 -20.20 4.38
CA HIS A 27 2.84 -18.97 4.08
C HIS A 27 2.16 -17.68 4.59
N ALA A 28 1.16 -17.80 5.48
CA ALA A 28 0.37 -16.69 5.98
C ALA A 28 1.22 -15.55 6.56
N ASP A 29 2.25 -15.86 7.37
CA ASP A 29 3.15 -14.86 7.96
C ASP A 29 3.93 -14.06 6.91
N ARG A 30 4.37 -14.73 5.83
CA ARG A 30 5.10 -14.08 4.73
C ARG A 30 4.18 -13.11 4.00
N HIS A 31 2.96 -13.52 3.69
CA HIS A 31 1.99 -12.67 3.01
C HIS A 31 1.58 -11.48 3.89
N TRP A 32 1.42 -11.71 5.20
CA TRP A 32 1.12 -10.66 6.16
C TRP A 32 2.24 -9.62 6.25
N ALA A 33 3.50 -10.06 6.39
CA ALA A 33 4.66 -9.17 6.42
C ALA A 33 4.80 -8.37 5.12
N MET A 34 4.46 -8.96 3.96
CA MET A 34 4.47 -8.24 2.69
C MET A 34 3.34 -7.21 2.60
N ALA A 35 2.14 -7.57 3.06
CA ALA A 35 1.01 -6.64 3.17
C ALA A 35 1.33 -5.47 4.12
N GLU A 36 2.01 -5.70 5.25
CA GLU A 36 2.41 -4.64 6.19
C GLU A 36 3.32 -3.61 5.52
N ARG A 37 4.31 -4.07 4.76
CA ARG A 37 5.23 -3.19 4.02
C ARG A 37 4.50 -2.36 2.96
N LEU A 38 3.50 -2.93 2.28
CA LEU A 38 2.71 -2.22 1.28
C LEU A 38 1.80 -1.17 1.93
N VAL A 39 1.13 -1.50 3.04
CA VAL A 39 0.31 -0.54 3.79
C VAL A 39 1.16 0.58 4.38
N GLU A 40 2.34 0.27 4.91
CA GLU A 40 3.28 1.28 5.41
C GLU A 40 3.73 2.22 4.29
N ALA A 41 4.05 1.68 3.11
CA ALA A 41 4.38 2.48 1.94
C ALA A 41 3.22 3.39 1.50
N GLU A 42 1.97 2.89 1.52
CA GLU A 42 0.78 3.68 1.21
C GLU A 42 0.55 4.81 2.23
N ILE A 43 0.72 4.53 3.52
CA ILE A 43 0.63 5.55 4.58
C ILE A 43 1.70 6.61 4.37
N ARG A 44 2.95 6.19 4.16
CA ARG A 44 4.08 7.11 3.94
C ARG A 44 3.87 7.94 2.67
N ALA A 45 3.37 7.34 1.60
CA ALA A 45 3.05 8.07 0.36
C ALA A 45 1.90 9.07 0.57
N ALA A 46 0.87 8.72 1.35
CA ALA A 46 -0.20 9.63 1.72
C ALA A 46 0.30 10.81 2.56
N GLU A 47 1.24 10.57 3.49
CA GLU A 47 1.89 11.62 4.29
C GLU A 47 2.79 12.52 3.43
N GLN A 48 3.56 11.94 2.51
CA GLN A 48 4.42 12.68 1.59
C GLN A 48 3.64 13.48 0.53
N GLY A 49 2.51 12.94 0.05
CA GLY A 49 1.59 13.62 -0.87
C GLY A 49 0.79 14.74 -0.19
N ALA A 50 0.47 14.61 1.10
CA ALA A 50 -0.14 15.68 1.88
C ALA A 50 0.81 16.86 2.14
N ALA A 51 2.13 16.63 2.08
CA ALA A 51 3.15 17.66 2.25
C ALA A 51 3.50 18.45 0.96
N ALA A 52 2.86 18.15 -0.18
CA ALA A 52 3.13 18.84 -1.44
C ALA A 52 1.86 19.42 -2.08
N PRO A 53 1.65 20.75 -2.07
CA PRO A 53 0.80 21.39 -3.05
C PRO A 53 1.65 21.89 -4.22
N ALA A 54 1.52 21.29 -5.40
CA ALA A 54 1.55 22.02 -6.67
C ALA A 54 1.36 21.06 -7.85
N GLY A 55 0.41 21.41 -8.70
CA GLY A 55 0.02 20.68 -9.89
C GLY A 55 1.09 20.69 -11.01
N PRO A 56 0.67 20.36 -12.24
CA PRO A 56 1.58 19.93 -13.28
C PRO A 56 2.44 21.11 -13.77
N ARG A 57 3.76 20.96 -13.73
CA ARG A 57 4.66 21.82 -14.51
C ARG A 57 4.63 21.36 -15.96
N ILE A 58 3.59 21.75 -16.69
CA ILE A 58 3.70 21.85 -18.14
C ILE A 58 4.64 23.03 -18.40
N VAL A 59 5.90 22.72 -18.72
CA VAL A 59 6.78 23.67 -19.39
C VAL A 59 6.67 23.39 -20.88
N ALA A 60 5.77 24.10 -21.55
CA ALA A 60 5.91 24.30 -22.99
C ALA A 60 7.21 25.08 -23.19
N SER A 61 8.15 24.51 -23.95
CA SER A 61 9.29 25.23 -24.51
C SER A 61 9.18 25.17 -26.03
N SER A 62 9.54 26.31 -26.60
CA SER A 62 9.29 26.84 -27.94
C SER A 62 9.77 26.01 -29.11
#